data_AF-A0A3D2J7P6-F1
#
_entry.id   AF-A0A3D2J7P6-F1
#
_cell.length_a   1.000
_cell.length_b   1.000
_cell.length_c   1.000
_cell.angle_alpha   90.00
_cell.angle_beta   90.00
_cell.angle_gamma   90.00
#
_symmetry.space_group_name_H-M   'P 1'
#
loop_
_entity.id
_entity.type
_entity.pdbx_description
1 polymer ?
#
loop_
_entity_poly.entity_id
_entity_poly.type
_entity_poly.pdbx_seq_one_letter_code
_entity_poly.pdbx_strand_id
1 'polypeptide(L)'
;ENQYAALISGAFFGIGYGAYTSVDWALTTDVLPPTGEAGKFMGIWSAVGILPQVVGITVGGVLLQLLQSIPYHLGYKSLFGLTVLYLLIGTLIITKVKGAH
;
A
#
# COMPACT_ATOMS: atom_id res chain seq x y z
N GLU A 1 2.67 -0.40 -29.08
CA GLU A 1 2.86 1.02 -28.70
C GLU A 1 2.74 1.36 -27.20
N ASN A 2 2.10 0.55 -26.35
CA ASN A 2 1.85 0.95 -24.94
C ASN A 2 2.97 0.64 -23.92
N GLN A 3 4.10 0.07 -24.35
CA GLN A 3 5.17 -0.38 -23.45
C GLN A 3 5.98 0.79 -22.85
N TYR A 4 6.23 1.84 -23.63
CA TYR A 4 6.92 3.03 -23.14
C TYR A 4 6.11 3.78 -22.08
N ALA A 5 4.79 3.90 -22.29
CA ALA A 5 3.89 4.48 -21.30
C ALA A 5 3.88 3.67 -19.99
N ALA A 6 3.84 2.33 -20.08
CA ALA A 6 3.93 1.46 -18.92
C ALA A 6 5.27 1.63 -18.17
N LEU A 7 6.40 1.69 -18.88
CA LEU A 7 7.73 1.92 -18.29
C LEU A 7 7.81 3.26 -17.56
N ILE A 8 7.30 4.34 -18.17
CA ILE A 8 7.28 5.66 -17.54
C ILE A 8 6.41 5.63 -16.28
N SER A 9 5.21 5.06 -16.35
CA SER A 9 4.35 4.92 -15.16
C SER A 9 4.97 4.07 -14.05
N GLY A 10 5.69 2.99 -14.42
CA GLY A 10 6.41 2.15 -13.48
C GLY A 10 7.57 2.88 -12.80
N ALA A 11 8.26 3.76 -13.52
CA ALA A 11 9.31 4.60 -12.93
C ALA A 11 8.75 5.57 -11.88
N PHE A 12 7.66 6.27 -12.18
CA PHE A 12 6.98 7.14 -11.20
C PHE A 12 6.46 6.35 -9.99
N PHE A 13 5.86 5.19 -10.23
CA PHE A 13 5.40 4.30 -9.15
C PHE A 13 6.56 3.84 -8.27
N GLY A 14 7.70 3.45 -8.87
CA GLY A 14 8.89 3.03 -8.14
C GLY A 14 9.48 4.13 -7.24
N ILE A 15 9.52 5.37 -7.71
CA ILE A 15 9.98 6.52 -6.91
C ILE A 15 9.06 6.74 -5.71
N GLY A 16 7.75 6.76 -5.93
CA GLY A 16 6.77 6.96 -4.85
C GLY A 16 6.78 5.81 -3.85
N TYR A 17 6.84 4.56 -4.33
CA TYR A 17 6.90 3.37 -3.50
C TYR A 17 8.18 3.35 -2.65
N GLY A 18 9.34 3.65 -3.24
CA GLY A 18 10.60 3.74 -2.51
C GLY A 18 10.57 4.79 -1.41
N ALA A 19 10.09 6.00 -1.71
CA ALA A 19 9.95 7.06 -0.72
C ALA A 19 9.01 6.66 0.43
N TYR A 20 7.87 6.06 0.12
CA TYR A 20 6.91 5.56 1.11
C TYR A 20 7.55 4.50 2.02
N THR A 21 8.17 3.46 1.44
CA THR A 21 8.78 2.38 2.21
C THR A 21 9.92 2.89 3.09
N SER A 22 10.78 3.79 2.60
CA SER A 22 11.86 4.36 3.41
C SER A 22 11.33 5.14 4.62
N VAL A 23 10.28 5.95 4.46
CA VAL A 23 9.67 6.71 5.56
C VAL A 23 8.97 5.78 6.55
N ASP A 24 8.27 4.75 6.06
CA ASP A 24 7.58 3.77 6.90
C ASP A 24 8.55 3.02 7.84
N TRP A 25 9.69 2.58 7.32
CA TRP A 25 10.74 1.96 8.13
C TRP A 25 11.37 2.94 9.12
N ALA A 26 11.65 4.18 8.71
CA ALA A 26 12.23 5.20 9.59
C ALA A 26 11.28 5.53 10.75
N LEU A 27 10.00 5.77 10.46
CA LEU A 27 8.97 6.03 11.46
C LEU A 27 8.84 4.85 12.42
N THR A 28 8.83 3.63 11.90
CA THR A 28 8.74 2.41 12.73
C THR A 28 9.91 2.31 13.70
N THR A 29 11.13 2.63 13.27
CA THR A 29 12.29 2.63 14.15
C THR A 29 12.31 3.79 15.15
N ASP A 30 11.80 4.97 14.76
CA ASP A 30 11.73 6.16 15.61
C ASP A 30 10.70 6.00 16.75
N VAL A 31 9.63 5.20 16.53
CA VAL A 31 8.61 4.93 17.56
C VAL A 31 8.91 3.71 18.43
N LEU A 32 10.07 3.07 18.24
CA LEU A 32 10.45 1.94 19.09
C LEU A 32 10.65 2.41 20.53
N PRO A 33 10.05 1.72 21.51
CA PRO A 33 10.27 2.07 22.90
C PRO A 33 11.76 1.86 23.26
N PRO A 34 12.36 2.75 24.09
CA PRO A 34 13.76 2.67 24.49
C PRO A 34 14.05 1.52 25.48
N THR A 35 13.10 0.60 25.64
CA THR A 35 13.27 -0.63 26.41
C THR A 35 14.01 -1.65 25.53
N GLY A 36 14.80 -2.55 26.12
CA GLY A 36 15.53 -3.61 25.38
C GLY A 36 14.64 -4.61 24.61
N GLU A 37 13.35 -4.31 24.43
CA GLU A 37 12.35 -5.09 23.72
C GLU A 37 12.17 -4.69 22.24
N ALA A 38 13.02 -3.82 21.70
CA ALA A 38 12.96 -3.37 20.29
C ALA A 38 12.78 -4.53 19.29
N GLY A 39 13.49 -5.65 19.48
CA GLY A 39 13.36 -6.84 18.62
C GLY A 39 11.98 -7.50 18.65
N LYS A 40 11.30 -7.47 19.80
CA LYS A 40 9.94 -8.01 19.95
C LYS A 40 8.91 -7.13 19.22
N PHE A 41 9.03 -5.81 19.32
CA PHE A 41 8.16 -4.88 18.60
C PHE A 41 8.38 -4.93 17.09
N MET A 42 9.63 -5.01 16.62
CA MET A 42 9.94 -5.19 15.20
C MET A 42 9.42 -6.53 14.64
N GLY A 43 9.46 -7.60 15.46
CA GLY A 43 8.86 -8.89 15.11
C GLY A 43 7.34 -8.80 14.95
N ILE A 44 6.67 -8.08 15.85
CA ILE A 44 5.21 -7.84 15.76
C ILE A 44 4.89 -6.98 14.52
N TRP A 45 5.62 -5.90 14.28
CA TRP A 45 5.42 -5.02 13.11
C TRP A 45 5.52 -5.82 11.80
N SER A 46 6.54 -6.67 11.68
CA SER A 46 6.73 -7.54 10.51
C SER A 46 5.57 -8.52 10.33
N ALA A 47 5.09 -9.13 11.42
CA ALA A 47 3.96 -10.06 11.39
C ALA A 47 2.64 -9.37 11.01
N VAL A 48 2.39 -8.17 11.55
CA VAL A 48 1.21 -7.36 11.25
C VAL A 48 1.23 -6.88 9.81
N GLY A 49 2.41 -6.56 9.25
CA GLY A 49 2.57 -6.13 7.86
C GLY A 49 2.09 -7.13 6.81
N ILE A 50 1.98 -8.42 7.17
CA ILE A 50 1.46 -9.47 6.28
C ILE A 50 -0.08 -9.42 6.18
N LEU A 51 -0.77 -9.04 7.25
CA LEU A 51 -2.24 -8.98 7.27
C LEU A 51 -2.83 -8.12 6.14
N PRO A 52 -2.43 -6.85 5.95
CA PRO A 52 -2.96 -6.03 4.87
C PRO A 52 -2.59 -6.58 3.49
N GLN A 53 -1.46 -7.27 3.33
CA GLN A 53 -1.09 -7.89 2.06
C GLN A 53 -2.05 -9.03 1.70
N VAL A 54 -2.33 -9.94 2.64
CA VAL A 54 -3.26 -11.06 2.42
C VAL A 54 -4.68 -10.55 2.17
N VAL A 55 -5.12 -9.55 2.94
CA VAL A 55 -6.42 -8.90 2.73
C VAL A 55 -6.48 -8.24 1.35
N GLY A 56 -5.46 -7.49 0.96
CA GLY A 56 -5.37 -6.84 -0.35
C GLY A 56 -5.44 -7.82 -1.52
N ILE A 57 -4.69 -8.92 -1.45
CA ILE A 57 -4.72 -9.98 -2.48
C ILE A 57 -6.10 -10.63 -2.54
N THR A 58 -6.70 -10.94 -1.40
CA THR A 58 -8.03 -11.57 -1.34
C THR A 58 -9.11 -10.67 -1.92
N VAL A 59 -9.13 -9.40 -1.51
CA VAL A 59 -10.07 -8.39 -2.03
C VAL A 59 -9.87 -8.20 -3.53
N GLY A 60 -8.63 -8.09 -4.00
CA GLY A 60 -8.31 -7.96 -5.42
C GLY A 60 -8.76 -9.17 -6.24
N GLY A 61 -8.52 -10.39 -5.74
CA GLY A 61 -8.93 -11.64 -6.37
C GLY A 61 -10.45 -11.78 -6.47
N VAL A 62 -11.17 -11.48 -5.38
CA VAL A 62 -12.64 -11.49 -5.36
C VAL A 62 -13.21 -10.44 -6.32
N LEU A 63 -12.66 -9.22 -6.32
CA LEU A 63 -13.09 -8.16 -7.21
C LEU A 63 -12.91 -8.55 -8.69
N LEU A 64 -11.77 -9.14 -9.02
CA LEU A 64 -11.49 -9.61 -10.39
C LEU A 64 -12.40 -10.78 -10.80
N GLN A 65 -12.73 -11.71 -9.89
CA GLN A 65 -13.69 -12.78 -10.17
C GLN A 65 -15.10 -12.25 -10.41
N LEU A 66 -15.56 -11.28 -9.61
CA LEU A 66 -16.88 -10.67 -9.77
C LEU A 66 -16.99 -9.89 -11.09
N LEU A 67 -15.91 -9.27 -11.54
CA LEU A 67 -15.86 -8.49 -12.78
C LEU A 67 -15.39 -9.29 -14.01
N GLN A 68 -15.20 -10.61 -13.88
CA GLN A 68 -14.74 -11.49 -14.95
C GLN A 68 -15.72 -11.55 -16.14
N SER A 69 -17.01 -11.29 -15.91
CA SER A 69 -18.05 -11.34 -16.95
C SER A 69 -18.09 -10.11 -17.88
N ILE A 70 -17.30 -9.06 -17.61
CA ILE A 70 -17.33 -7.82 -18.40
C ILE A 70 -16.11 -7.75 -19.35
N PRO A 71 -16.30 -7.72 -20.69
CA PRO A 71 -15.20 -7.53 -21.64
C PRO A 71 -14.57 -6.12 -21.52
N TYR A 72 -13.36 -5.91 -22.04
CA TYR A 72 -12.57 -4.64 -22.08
C TYR A 72 -11.57 -4.33 -20.94
N HIS A 73 -11.03 -5.32 -20.23
CA HIS A 73 -10.04 -5.10 -19.15
C HIS A 73 -10.53 -4.14 -18.04
N LEU A 74 -11.86 -3.96 -17.92
CA LEU A 74 -12.47 -3.10 -16.92
C LEU A 74 -12.11 -3.55 -15.51
N GLY A 75 -12.00 -4.87 -15.27
CA GLY A 75 -11.55 -5.45 -14.01
C GLY A 75 -10.25 -4.83 -13.47
N TYR A 76 -9.22 -4.71 -14.30
CA TYR A 76 -7.96 -4.09 -13.90
C TYR A 76 -8.10 -2.57 -13.68
N LYS A 77 -8.88 -1.86 -14.52
CA LYS A 77 -9.12 -0.42 -14.32
C LYS A 77 -9.85 -0.14 -13.00
N SER A 78 -10.86 -0.94 -12.66
CA SER A 78 -11.57 -0.84 -11.38
C SER A 78 -10.69 -1.24 -10.20
N LEU A 79 -9.79 -2.21 -10.37
CA LEU A 79 -8.83 -2.57 -9.33
C LEU A 79 -7.87 -1.41 -9.04
N PHE A 80 -7.26 -0.82 -10.08
CA PHE A 80 -6.41 0.37 -9.93
C PHE A 80 -7.20 1.58 -9.36
N GLY A 81 -8.45 1.77 -9.80
CA GLY A 81 -9.33 2.79 -9.24
C GLY A 81 -9.61 2.59 -7.75
N LEU A 82 -9.87 1.35 -7.33
CA LEU A 82 -10.05 0.99 -5.92
C LEU A 82 -8.77 1.22 -5.12
N THR A 83 -7.61 0.89 -5.67
CA THR A 83 -6.30 1.16 -5.03
C THR A 83 -6.10 2.66 -4.83
N VAL A 84 -6.43 3.49 -5.82
CA VAL A 84 -6.36 4.95 -5.70
C VAL A 84 -7.30 5.46 -4.61
N LEU A 85 -8.54 4.97 -4.56
CA LEU A 85 -9.49 5.32 -3.49
C LEU A 85 -8.96 4.90 -2.11
N TYR A 86 -8.39 3.71 -2.00
CA TYR A 86 -7.81 3.22 -0.75
C TYR A 86 -6.62 4.08 -0.30
N LEU A 87 -5.74 4.47 -1.23
CA LEU A 87 -4.64 5.41 -0.96
C LEU A 87 -5.14 6.80 -0.56
N LEU A 88 -6.18 7.31 -1.22
CA LEU A 88 -6.80 8.59 -0.86
C LEU A 88 -7.44 8.55 0.53
N ILE A 89 -8.16 7.47 0.85
CA ILE A 89 -8.73 7.26 2.18
C ILE A 89 -7.60 7.16 3.22
N GLY A 90 -6.56 6.38 2.95
CA GLY A 90 -5.38 6.30 3.82
C GLY A 90 -4.72 7.65 4.06
N THR A 91 -4.53 8.43 2.98
CA THR A 91 -3.96 9.78 3.05
C THR A 91 -4.87 10.75 3.82
N LEU A 92 -6.19 10.64 3.66
CA LEU A 92 -7.17 11.44 4.40
C LEU A 92 -7.18 11.09 5.90
N ILE A 93 -7.03 9.81 6.25
CA ILE A 93 -6.94 9.36 7.64
C ILE A 93 -5.64 9.88 8.27
N ILE A 94 -4.51 9.80 7.56
CA ILE A 94 -3.21 10.32 8.03
C ILE A 94 -3.26 11.85 8.22
N THR A 95 -3.86 12.59 7.27
CA THR A 95 -4.03 14.06 7.40
C THR A 95 -5.01 14.45 8.51
N LYS A 96 -5.88 13.54 8.97
CA LYS A 96 -6.74 13.73 10.14
C LYS A 96 -6.03 13.45 11.46
N VAL A 97 -4.86 12.80 11.46
CA VAL A 97 -3.98 12.71 12.64
C VAL A 97 -3.28 14.07 12.81
N LYS A 98 -4.02 15.03 13.39
CA LYS A 98 -3.44 16.22 14.02
C LYS A 98 -2.65 15.75 15.24
N GLY A 99 -1.33 15.64 15.10
CA GLY A 99 -0.46 15.28 16.23
C GLY A 99 1.05 15.16 15.96
N ALA A 100 1.56 15.56 14.79
CA ALA A 100 3.01 15.69 14.57
C ALA A 100 3.37 17.15 14.25
N HIS A 101 3.17 17.98 15.26
CA HIS A 101 4.01 19.14 15.60
C HIS A 101 4.11 19.17 17.11
#